data_AF-A0A078L0P9-F1
#
_entry.id   AF-A0A078L0P9-F1
#
_cell.length_a   1.000
_cell.length_b   1.000
_cell.length_c   1.000
_cell.angle_alpha   90.00
_cell.angle_beta   90.00
_cell.angle_gamma   90.00
#
_symmetry.space_group_name_H-M   'P 1'
#
loop_
_entity.id
_entity.type
_entity.pdbx_description
1 polymer ?
#
loop_
_entity_poly.entity_id
_entity_poly.type
_entity_poly.pdbx_seq_one_letter_code
_entity_poly.pdbx_strand_id
1 'polypeptide(L)'
;MTKGPLFDTPEAVKRQGENLFVKCPLYRSKESVRPIYINKELFQQFIADTDASWEQMSATLSELFSLTLKSEESSGEQIGWAYVDRQSDPLNLSLSGNEGSGRAYYTGKNFNIKGEKTPLATSSEINHSNGVLAMQDGIWSCLIANSLYPNGKVTPVLAVLDINEVYNHPTKHSDLARVKIIRLDLDGSLDRITHLFQLKKSLSKDELLAMAAQFGQLDAYKFMQRIVHGSWSNGNISPHGHLIDYDSVCAVKGRQPQFSLSSYYIDNYFSFEYVGKQKVLESLINDPQTNIEQVQFAEVSAELIAARNQDIAKLLLDLMGFSDPKLFSNYNTELYDLAQQLINLSRYVRYSKERSFYTNTPFHFFAHIFDFSTLFRYFALLKLNERFDLDAGFALLVESELIPEDETIDIAGDFIEEPLEPRVLAYLQDCFINSEEQIIRLKNEAYTFIEAFNALFDRLIISSHLSVPDVAKQAYLVNEDRFYLFPVFDLSKKITKIALSQSAEQANDLIGQIIRASRRPAERADFRLYIEGITYIEFSGKETFQIVFELKKQSLNLELADLTISFNAKTYKASSKIVNTDTIKIESAAIDMRELLVSYPRDEVFKLRKYELLAGGNVIRLQDYLRVDPKLKYYL
;
A
#
# COMPACT_ATOMS: atom_id res chain seq x y z
N MET A 1 -30.69 25.57 14.00
CA MET A 1 -30.05 24.27 13.68
C MET A 1 -30.01 24.12 12.18
N THR A 2 -28.91 24.53 11.54
CA THR A 2 -28.60 24.13 10.17
C THR A 2 -28.41 22.62 10.17
N LYS A 3 -29.12 21.89 9.30
CA LYS A 3 -28.95 20.44 9.16
C LYS A 3 -27.49 20.19 8.74
N GLY A 4 -26.69 19.61 9.63
CA GLY A 4 -25.31 19.22 9.34
C GLY A 4 -25.21 18.10 8.28
N PRO A 5 -24.00 17.71 7.86
CA PRO A 5 -23.77 16.75 6.77
C PRO A 5 -24.20 15.29 7.08
N LEU A 6 -24.65 15.01 8.31
CA LEU A 6 -25.01 13.67 8.80
C LEU A 6 -26.49 13.29 8.58
N PHE A 7 -27.35 14.23 8.17
CA PHE A 7 -28.80 13.99 8.07
C PHE A 7 -29.27 13.58 6.66
N ASP A 8 -28.38 13.60 5.68
CA ASP A 8 -28.70 13.17 4.32
C ASP A 8 -28.77 11.65 4.23
N THR A 9 -29.70 11.14 3.42
CA THR A 9 -29.67 9.73 3.00
C THR A 9 -28.35 9.45 2.28
N PRO A 10 -27.59 8.41 2.68
CA PRO A 10 -26.31 8.11 2.05
C PRO A 10 -26.41 7.88 0.54
N GLU A 11 -25.41 8.33 -0.22
CA GLU A 11 -25.33 8.10 -1.66
C GLU A 11 -25.30 6.60 -2.01
N ALA A 12 -24.69 5.78 -1.15
CA ALA A 12 -24.75 4.31 -1.28
C ALA A 12 -26.19 3.78 -1.30
N VAL A 13 -27.07 4.32 -0.45
CA VAL A 13 -28.50 3.93 -0.40
C VAL A 13 -29.23 4.38 -1.66
N LYS A 14 -28.93 5.59 -2.16
CA LYS A 14 -29.53 6.10 -3.40
C LYS A 14 -29.09 5.29 -4.63
N ARG A 15 -27.82 4.89 -4.68
CA ARG A 15 -27.21 4.15 -5.78
C ARG A 15 -27.62 2.67 -5.80
N GLN A 16 -27.61 2.00 -4.66
CA GLN A 16 -27.85 0.56 -4.55
C GLN A 16 -29.30 0.20 -4.18
N GLY A 17 -30.09 1.17 -3.72
CA GLY A 17 -31.48 0.99 -3.32
C GLY A 17 -31.65 0.55 -1.86
N GLU A 18 -32.76 0.95 -1.24
CA GLU A 18 -33.02 0.72 0.19
C GLU A 18 -33.08 -0.76 0.58
N ASN A 19 -33.47 -1.66 -0.34
CA ASN A 19 -33.60 -3.10 -0.09
C ASN A 19 -32.28 -3.77 0.30
N LEU A 20 -31.14 -3.18 -0.08
CA LEU A 20 -29.83 -3.67 0.33
C LEU A 20 -29.56 -3.40 1.82
N PHE A 21 -30.20 -2.41 2.44
CA PHE A 21 -29.77 -1.89 3.74
C PHE A 21 -30.75 -2.19 4.88
N VAL A 22 -30.21 -2.47 6.06
CA VAL A 22 -30.97 -2.42 7.32
C VAL A 22 -30.90 -0.97 7.78
N LYS A 23 -32.06 -0.34 7.95
CA LYS A 23 -32.14 1.00 8.52
C LYS A 23 -32.21 0.88 10.05
N CYS A 24 -31.25 1.49 10.74
CA CYS A 24 -31.12 1.44 12.20
C CYS A 24 -31.18 2.85 12.79
N PRO A 25 -31.80 3.07 13.95
CA PRO A 25 -31.69 4.34 14.65
C PRO A 25 -30.22 4.67 14.95
N LEU A 26 -29.83 5.93 14.74
CA LEU A 26 -28.51 6.45 15.08
C LEU A 26 -28.65 7.43 16.23
N TYR A 27 -27.85 7.25 17.27
CA TYR A 27 -27.91 8.04 18.48
C TYR A 27 -26.60 8.79 18.75
N ARG A 28 -26.72 9.85 19.56
CA ARG A 28 -25.57 10.49 20.18
C ARG A 28 -25.00 9.60 21.28
N SER A 29 -23.72 9.28 21.20
CA SER A 29 -23.01 8.51 22.24
C SER A 29 -22.95 9.29 23.56
N LYS A 30 -22.98 8.58 24.71
CA LYS A 30 -22.68 9.18 26.03
C LYS A 30 -21.22 9.63 26.12
N GLU A 31 -20.33 8.80 25.62
CA GLU A 31 -18.89 9.05 25.63
C GLU A 31 -18.49 9.81 24.37
N SER A 32 -17.61 10.81 24.55
CA SER A 32 -17.03 11.55 23.43
C SER A 32 -15.86 10.78 22.82
N VAL A 33 -15.78 10.83 21.49
CA VAL A 33 -14.65 10.27 20.74
C VAL A 33 -13.49 11.27 20.69
N ARG A 34 -12.25 10.76 20.71
CA ARG A 34 -11.02 11.56 20.59
C ARG A 34 -10.32 11.24 19.26
N PRO A 35 -10.25 12.19 18.31
CA PRO A 35 -9.48 12.01 17.08
C PRO A 35 -8.01 11.74 17.36
N ILE A 36 -7.46 10.68 16.75
CA ILE A 36 -6.03 10.34 16.75
C ILE A 36 -5.37 10.78 15.43
N TYR A 37 -6.16 10.82 14.36
CA TYR A 37 -5.72 11.27 13.05
C TYR A 37 -6.87 11.94 12.32
N ILE A 38 -6.56 13.01 11.60
CA ILE A 38 -7.48 13.74 10.74
C ILE A 38 -6.77 14.01 9.40
N ASN A 39 -7.35 13.54 8.31
CA ASN A 39 -6.91 13.93 6.98
C ASN A 39 -7.41 15.35 6.69
N LYS A 40 -6.51 16.33 6.79
CA LYS A 40 -6.82 17.76 6.62
C LYS A 40 -7.44 18.07 5.25
N GLU A 41 -6.92 17.48 4.17
CA GLU A 41 -7.43 17.70 2.80
C GLU A 41 -8.90 17.25 2.69
N LEU A 42 -9.19 16.06 3.21
CA LEU A 42 -10.56 15.52 3.20
C LEU A 42 -11.48 16.26 4.16
N PHE A 43 -10.97 16.72 5.31
CA PHE A 43 -11.74 17.55 6.23
C PHE A 43 -12.17 18.84 5.56
N GLN A 44 -11.24 19.51 4.87
CA GLN A 44 -11.53 20.75 4.14
C GLN A 44 -12.57 20.53 3.04
N GLN A 45 -12.45 19.42 2.31
CA GLN A 45 -13.35 19.12 1.20
C GLN A 45 -14.75 18.67 1.63
N PHE A 46 -14.88 17.88 2.70
CA PHE A 46 -16.13 17.19 3.04
C PHE A 46 -16.79 17.64 4.36
N ILE A 47 -16.11 18.42 5.20
CA ILE A 47 -16.62 18.88 6.49
C ILE A 47 -16.72 20.40 6.54
N ALA A 48 -15.63 21.12 6.27
CA ALA A 48 -15.62 22.59 6.37
C ALA A 48 -14.62 23.22 5.39
N ASP A 49 -15.10 24.12 4.53
CA ASP A 49 -14.31 24.83 3.50
C ASP A 49 -13.46 25.99 4.09
N THR A 50 -12.71 25.71 5.16
CA THR A 50 -11.86 26.66 5.86
C THR A 50 -10.58 26.01 6.35
N ASP A 51 -9.48 26.77 6.38
CA ASP A 51 -8.24 26.30 7.01
C ASP A 51 -8.39 26.28 8.54
N ALA A 52 -8.62 25.09 9.10
CA ALA A 52 -8.86 24.87 10.51
C ALA A 52 -7.59 24.36 11.23
N SER A 53 -7.39 24.80 12.47
CA SER A 53 -6.35 24.25 13.35
C SER A 53 -6.65 22.81 13.77
N TRP A 54 -5.67 22.10 14.31
CA TRP A 54 -5.86 20.75 14.86
C TRP A 54 -6.99 20.72 15.91
N GLU A 55 -7.03 21.69 16.82
CA GLU A 55 -8.03 21.79 17.89
C GLU A 55 -9.44 21.99 17.31
N GLN A 56 -9.56 22.85 16.29
CA GLN A 56 -10.82 23.11 15.62
C GLN A 56 -11.33 21.86 14.89
N MET A 57 -10.47 21.24 14.08
CA MET A 57 -10.81 19.99 13.38
C MET A 57 -11.18 18.88 14.35
N SER A 58 -10.39 18.72 15.42
CA SER A 58 -10.61 17.72 16.45
C SER A 58 -11.96 17.93 17.14
N ALA A 59 -12.25 19.16 17.58
CA ALA A 59 -13.52 19.49 18.24
C ALA A 59 -14.72 19.21 17.31
N THR A 60 -14.64 19.64 16.05
CA THR A 60 -15.70 19.40 15.06
C THR A 60 -15.94 17.92 14.82
N LEU A 61 -14.89 17.11 14.63
CA LEU A 61 -15.06 15.67 14.41
C LEU A 61 -15.52 14.93 15.67
N SER A 62 -15.05 15.32 16.85
CA SER A 62 -15.56 14.80 18.12
C SER A 62 -17.06 15.06 18.26
N GLU A 63 -17.52 16.27 17.95
CA GLU A 63 -18.94 16.63 18.00
C GLU A 63 -19.76 15.85 16.95
N LEU A 64 -19.29 15.78 15.71
CA LEU A 64 -20.02 15.11 14.62
C LEU A 64 -20.08 13.58 14.82
N PHE A 65 -18.97 12.95 15.19
CA PHE A 65 -18.82 11.49 15.13
C PHE A 65 -18.85 10.77 16.49
N SER A 66 -19.22 11.46 17.57
CA SER A 66 -19.64 10.81 18.83
C SER A 66 -21.01 10.13 18.68
N LEU A 67 -21.03 9.03 17.93
CA LEU A 67 -22.22 8.33 17.47
C LEU A 67 -22.27 6.90 18.00
N THR A 68 -23.46 6.34 18.17
CA THR A 68 -23.67 4.92 18.48
C THR A 68 -24.95 4.38 17.87
N LEU A 69 -24.95 3.08 17.54
CA LEU A 69 -26.14 2.31 17.15
C LEU A 69 -26.88 1.74 18.36
N LYS A 70 -26.24 1.73 19.54
CA LYS A 70 -26.77 1.09 20.74
C LYS A 70 -27.47 2.11 21.64
N SER A 71 -28.74 1.84 21.92
CA SER A 71 -29.56 2.73 22.75
C SER A 71 -29.02 2.89 24.18
N GLU A 72 -28.45 1.84 24.74
CA GLU A 72 -27.91 1.77 26.10
C GLU A 72 -26.60 2.56 26.27
N GLU A 73 -25.83 2.69 25.21
CA GLU A 73 -24.61 3.51 25.12
C GLU A 73 -24.93 4.97 24.71
N SER A 74 -26.20 5.29 24.47
CA SER A 74 -26.63 6.60 23.99
C SER A 74 -27.04 7.57 25.10
N SER A 75 -26.91 8.87 24.84
CA SER A 75 -27.46 9.93 25.69
C SER A 75 -29.00 10.04 25.64
N GLY A 76 -29.67 9.13 24.91
CA GLY A 76 -31.12 9.13 24.69
C GLY A 76 -31.57 9.98 23.49
N GLU A 77 -30.67 10.76 22.87
CA GLU A 77 -30.96 11.56 21.68
C GLU A 77 -30.76 10.72 20.41
N GLN A 78 -31.87 10.40 19.71
CA GLN A 78 -31.80 9.89 18.34
C GLN A 78 -31.55 11.06 17.39
N ILE A 79 -30.42 11.02 16.68
CA ILE A 79 -29.98 12.08 15.79
C ILE A 79 -30.16 11.73 14.30
N GLY A 80 -30.56 10.49 13.98
CA GLY A 80 -30.82 10.13 12.59
C GLY A 80 -30.96 8.64 12.36
N TRP A 81 -30.49 8.23 11.19
CA TRP A 81 -30.52 6.85 10.74
C TRP A 81 -29.14 6.43 10.24
N ALA A 82 -28.77 5.19 10.59
CA ALA A 82 -27.67 4.47 10.01
C ALA A 82 -28.20 3.40 9.05
N TYR A 83 -27.40 3.07 8.05
CA TYR A 83 -27.74 2.09 7.02
C TYR A 83 -26.64 1.02 6.97
N VAL A 84 -27.01 -0.22 7.25
CA VAL A 84 -26.09 -1.37 7.29
C VAL A 84 -26.36 -2.26 6.08
N ASP A 85 -25.39 -2.45 5.20
CA ASP A 85 -25.56 -3.23 3.98
C ASP A 85 -25.61 -4.74 4.26
N ARG A 86 -26.62 -5.40 3.68
CA ARG A 86 -26.72 -6.86 3.58
C ARG A 86 -25.82 -7.36 2.46
N GLN A 87 -25.34 -8.58 2.63
CA GLN A 87 -24.45 -9.22 1.68
C GLN A 87 -24.81 -10.70 1.56
N SER A 88 -24.61 -11.25 0.36
CA SER A 88 -24.70 -12.68 0.12
C SER A 88 -23.35 -13.17 -0.39
N ASP A 89 -22.85 -14.22 0.24
CA ASP A 89 -21.51 -14.77 -0.02
C ASP A 89 -21.61 -16.24 -0.46
N PRO A 90 -21.81 -16.51 -1.75
CA PRO A 90 -21.89 -17.88 -2.25
C PRO A 90 -20.57 -18.65 -2.16
N LEU A 91 -19.44 -17.96 -1.94
CA LEU A 91 -18.12 -18.58 -1.81
C LEU A 91 -17.79 -18.96 -0.37
N ASN A 92 -18.55 -18.47 0.62
CA ASN A 92 -18.29 -18.65 2.05
C ASN A 92 -16.87 -18.22 2.48
N LEU A 93 -16.39 -17.08 1.98
CA LEU A 93 -15.04 -16.57 2.23
C LEU A 93 -14.98 -15.22 2.98
N SER A 94 -16.03 -14.40 2.89
CA SER A 94 -16.00 -12.98 3.26
C SER A 94 -16.80 -12.63 4.51
N LEU A 95 -17.92 -13.33 4.77
CA LEU A 95 -18.86 -12.92 5.83
C LEU A 95 -18.63 -13.61 7.17
N SER A 96 -17.92 -14.74 7.19
CA SER A 96 -17.60 -15.49 8.42
C SER A 96 -18.82 -15.76 9.32
N GLY A 97 -19.97 -16.06 8.69
CA GLY A 97 -21.25 -16.33 9.35
C GLY A 97 -22.12 -15.10 9.64
N ASN A 98 -21.71 -13.89 9.25
CA ASN A 98 -22.54 -12.69 9.31
C ASN A 98 -23.50 -12.57 8.11
N GLU A 99 -24.55 -11.76 8.23
CA GLU A 99 -25.53 -11.50 7.15
C GLU A 99 -25.21 -10.23 6.32
N GLY A 100 -24.08 -9.58 6.61
CA GLY A 100 -23.68 -8.32 5.98
C GLY A 100 -22.56 -7.64 6.75
N SER A 101 -22.50 -6.31 6.66
CA SER A 101 -21.48 -5.53 7.38
C SER A 101 -21.65 -5.64 8.89
N GLY A 102 -20.94 -6.58 9.53
CA GLY A 102 -21.03 -6.82 10.97
C GLY A 102 -20.41 -5.72 11.85
N ARG A 103 -19.55 -4.86 11.29
CA ARG A 103 -18.88 -3.79 12.04
C ARG A 103 -18.82 -2.42 11.37
N ALA A 104 -19.65 -2.18 10.37
CA ALA A 104 -19.65 -0.92 9.63
C ALA A 104 -21.06 -0.49 9.18
N TYR A 105 -21.29 0.81 9.10
CA TYR A 105 -22.56 1.39 8.66
C TYR A 105 -22.35 2.73 7.95
N TYR A 106 -23.33 3.09 7.12
CA TYR A 106 -23.38 4.37 6.41
C TYR A 106 -24.24 5.39 7.15
N THR A 107 -23.82 6.66 7.13
CA THR A 107 -24.59 7.80 7.61
C THR A 107 -24.14 9.08 6.91
N GLY A 108 -24.99 10.10 6.88
CA GLY A 108 -24.77 11.30 6.05
C GLY A 108 -24.57 10.97 4.58
N LYS A 109 -24.08 11.95 3.82
CA LYS A 109 -23.98 11.81 2.36
C LYS A 109 -22.99 10.71 1.92
N ASN A 110 -21.75 10.76 2.41
CA ASN A 110 -20.64 9.92 1.93
C ASN A 110 -19.93 9.12 3.04
N PHE A 111 -20.39 9.14 4.30
CA PHE A 111 -19.63 8.56 5.40
C PHE A 111 -19.97 7.10 5.63
N ASN A 112 -18.93 6.29 5.78
CA ASN A 112 -19.01 4.93 6.30
C ASN A 112 -18.16 4.79 7.56
N ILE A 113 -18.80 4.43 8.68
CA ILE A 113 -18.16 4.31 9.99
C ILE A 113 -17.88 2.83 10.23
N LYS A 114 -16.61 2.45 10.43
CA LYS A 114 -16.17 1.07 10.75
C LYS A 114 -15.63 1.03 12.18
N GLY A 115 -15.99 0.01 12.96
CA GLY A 115 -15.58 -0.20 14.36
C GLY A 115 -16.72 -0.27 15.38
N GLU A 116 -17.92 -0.63 14.93
CA GLU A 116 -19.09 -0.74 15.80
C GLU A 116 -20.00 -1.88 15.38
N LYS A 117 -20.42 -2.71 16.35
CA LYS A 117 -21.28 -3.87 16.10
C LYS A 117 -22.62 -3.45 15.49
N THR A 118 -23.03 -4.13 14.42
CA THR A 118 -24.30 -3.87 13.74
C THR A 118 -25.30 -5.02 13.95
N PRO A 119 -26.58 -4.86 13.59
CA PRO A 119 -27.55 -5.94 13.62
C PRO A 119 -27.24 -7.12 12.69
N LEU A 120 -26.35 -6.94 11.69
CA LEU A 120 -25.96 -8.00 10.76
C LEU A 120 -24.75 -8.81 11.25
N ALA A 121 -24.22 -8.48 12.43
CA ALA A 121 -23.18 -9.25 13.11
C ALA A 121 -23.78 -10.49 13.81
N THR A 122 -24.20 -11.47 13.01
CA THR A 122 -24.99 -12.64 13.42
C THR A 122 -24.15 -13.90 13.65
N SER A 123 -22.84 -13.87 13.37
CA SER A 123 -21.98 -15.04 13.55
C SER A 123 -22.00 -15.55 14.99
N SER A 124 -22.11 -16.87 15.15
CA SER A 124 -22.04 -17.56 16.44
C SER A 124 -20.64 -17.51 17.06
N GLU A 125 -19.61 -17.25 16.24
CA GLU A 125 -18.24 -17.07 16.71
C GLU A 125 -18.03 -15.65 17.21
N ILE A 126 -17.73 -15.52 18.51
CA ILE A 126 -17.63 -14.22 19.19
C ILE A 126 -16.59 -13.28 18.54
N ASN A 127 -15.51 -13.84 17.99
CA ASN A 127 -14.45 -13.07 17.34
C ASN A 127 -14.90 -12.47 15.99
N HIS A 128 -15.91 -13.04 15.35
CA HIS A 128 -16.40 -12.62 14.04
C HIS A 128 -17.59 -11.65 14.12
N SER A 129 -18.22 -11.51 15.30
CA SER A 129 -19.42 -10.70 15.50
C SER A 129 -19.35 -9.72 16.68
N ASN A 130 -18.17 -9.44 17.24
CA ASN A 130 -18.01 -8.50 18.36
C ASN A 130 -18.10 -7.02 17.94
N GLY A 131 -17.98 -6.70 16.65
CA GLY A 131 -17.99 -5.33 16.15
C GLY A 131 -16.74 -4.50 16.47
N VAL A 132 -15.69 -5.13 17.00
CA VAL A 132 -14.48 -4.47 17.47
C VAL A 132 -13.55 -4.14 16.30
N LEU A 133 -12.96 -2.94 16.34
CA LEU A 133 -11.80 -2.56 15.56
C LEU A 133 -10.71 -2.09 16.53
N ALA A 134 -9.59 -2.79 16.57
CA ALA A 134 -8.47 -2.41 17.41
C ALA A 134 -7.78 -1.16 16.84
N MET A 135 -7.22 -0.33 17.71
CA MET A 135 -6.52 0.91 17.33
C MET A 135 -5.41 0.64 16.31
N GLN A 136 -4.64 -0.44 16.51
CA GLN A 136 -3.59 -0.84 15.58
C GLN A 136 -4.13 -1.09 14.16
N ASP A 137 -5.23 -1.83 14.04
CA ASP A 137 -5.85 -2.18 12.75
C ASP A 137 -6.48 -0.94 12.09
N GLY A 138 -7.10 -0.06 12.87
CA GLY A 138 -7.64 1.20 12.38
C GLY A 138 -6.57 2.16 11.86
N ILE A 139 -5.44 2.27 12.56
CA ILE A 139 -4.27 3.04 12.11
C ILE A 139 -3.70 2.41 10.83
N TRP A 140 -3.50 1.09 10.78
CA TRP A 140 -2.99 0.42 9.59
C TRP A 140 -3.88 0.63 8.37
N SER A 141 -5.19 0.44 8.54
CA SER A 141 -6.18 0.73 7.49
C SER A 141 -6.09 2.17 6.98
N CYS A 142 -5.89 3.14 7.88
CA CYS A 142 -5.72 4.55 7.51
C CYS A 142 -4.44 4.77 6.70
N LEU A 143 -3.31 4.20 7.15
CA LEU A 143 -2.02 4.32 6.46
C LEU A 143 -2.12 3.78 5.03
N ILE A 144 -2.68 2.58 4.83
CA ILE A 144 -2.84 1.99 3.51
C ILE A 144 -3.76 2.84 2.63
N ALA A 145 -4.97 3.13 3.11
CA ALA A 145 -5.99 3.86 2.36
C ALA A 145 -5.47 5.21 1.86
N ASN A 146 -4.89 6.01 2.75
CA ASN A 146 -4.48 7.37 2.43
C ASN A 146 -3.14 7.43 1.70
N SER A 147 -2.28 6.41 1.81
CA SER A 147 -1.02 6.33 1.04
C SER A 147 -1.23 5.96 -0.42
N LEU A 148 -2.29 5.19 -0.70
CA LEU A 148 -2.63 4.78 -2.07
C LEU A 148 -3.59 5.77 -2.76
N TYR A 149 -4.37 6.54 -2.00
CA TYR A 149 -5.23 7.60 -2.52
C TYR A 149 -4.43 8.85 -2.97
N PRO A 150 -4.79 9.55 -4.07
CA PRO A 150 -5.93 9.30 -4.97
C PRO A 150 -5.62 8.40 -6.17
N ASN A 151 -4.36 7.99 -6.34
CA ASN A 151 -3.90 7.32 -7.56
C ASN A 151 -4.30 5.83 -7.64
N GLY A 152 -4.56 5.20 -6.50
CA GLY A 152 -5.04 3.84 -6.39
C GLY A 152 -6.56 3.75 -6.29
N LYS A 153 -7.13 2.62 -6.71
CA LYS A 153 -8.55 2.29 -6.52
C LYS A 153 -8.80 1.87 -5.07
N VAL A 154 -8.80 2.83 -4.15
CA VAL A 154 -9.01 2.64 -2.70
C VAL A 154 -10.01 3.66 -2.15
N THR A 155 -10.58 3.36 -0.99
CA THR A 155 -11.48 4.22 -0.23
C THR A 155 -10.66 4.98 0.81
N PRO A 156 -10.60 6.33 0.77
CA PRO A 156 -9.81 7.10 1.72
C PRO A 156 -10.44 7.13 3.12
N VAL A 157 -9.59 7.40 4.12
CA VAL A 157 -9.99 7.53 5.53
C VAL A 157 -9.88 9.00 5.94
N LEU A 158 -11.01 9.59 6.33
CA LEU A 158 -11.09 10.95 6.87
C LEU A 158 -10.45 11.03 8.26
N ALA A 159 -10.78 10.09 9.15
CA ALA A 159 -10.31 10.15 10.53
C ALA A 159 -10.22 8.78 11.21
N VAL A 160 -9.33 8.69 12.20
CA VAL A 160 -9.26 7.60 13.19
C VAL A 160 -9.65 8.18 14.54
N LEU A 161 -10.66 7.60 15.19
CA LEU A 161 -11.28 8.11 16.39
C LEU A 161 -11.11 7.09 17.52
N ASP A 162 -10.37 7.46 18.56
CA ASP A 162 -10.36 6.75 19.84
C ASP A 162 -11.75 6.84 20.47
N ILE A 163 -12.30 5.70 20.88
CA ILE A 163 -13.58 5.68 21.58
C ILE A 163 -13.43 5.54 23.09
N ASN A 164 -12.19 5.58 23.62
CA ASN A 164 -11.85 5.47 25.04
C ASN A 164 -12.34 4.17 25.70
N GLU A 165 -12.49 3.10 24.91
CA GLU A 165 -12.89 1.78 25.38
C GLU A 165 -11.78 0.76 25.19
N VAL A 166 -11.64 -0.11 26.17
CA VAL A 166 -10.74 -1.26 26.14
C VAL A 166 -11.55 -2.53 25.95
N TYR A 167 -11.15 -3.36 25.00
CA TYR A 167 -11.72 -4.69 24.79
C TYR A 167 -10.77 -5.77 25.28
N ASN A 168 -11.27 -6.59 26.21
CA ASN A 168 -10.55 -7.77 26.69
C ASN A 168 -10.83 -8.91 25.71
N HIS A 169 -9.91 -9.11 24.76
CA HIS A 169 -10.10 -10.11 23.72
C HIS A 169 -10.05 -11.52 24.32
N PRO A 170 -11.05 -12.39 24.07
CA PRO A 170 -11.13 -13.71 24.71
C PRO A 170 -9.89 -14.60 24.47
N THR A 171 -9.28 -14.45 23.29
CA THR A 171 -8.14 -15.28 22.85
C THR A 171 -6.82 -14.52 22.69
N LYS A 172 -6.79 -13.18 22.78
CA LYS A 172 -5.52 -12.44 22.78
C LYS A 172 -5.22 -12.09 24.23
N HIS A 173 -4.03 -12.46 24.71
CA HIS A 173 -3.58 -12.19 26.08
C HIS A 173 -3.25 -10.69 26.32
N SER A 174 -3.99 -9.78 25.69
CA SER A 174 -3.75 -8.33 25.76
C SER A 174 -5.04 -7.55 25.53
N ASP A 175 -5.21 -6.53 26.36
CA ASP A 175 -6.23 -5.51 26.23
C ASP A 175 -6.06 -4.72 24.93
N LEU A 176 -7.16 -4.53 24.18
CA LEU A 176 -7.15 -3.81 22.91
C LEU A 176 -7.90 -2.48 23.05
N ALA A 177 -7.19 -1.38 22.85
CA ALA A 177 -7.84 -0.08 22.69
C ALA A 177 -8.68 -0.06 21.41
N ARG A 178 -9.91 0.41 21.50
CA ARG A 178 -10.88 0.41 20.40
C ARG A 178 -10.90 1.75 19.66
N VAL A 179 -11.14 1.68 18.36
CA VAL A 179 -11.33 2.87 17.53
C VAL A 179 -12.52 2.73 16.59
N LYS A 180 -13.03 3.87 16.11
CA LYS A 180 -13.82 3.96 14.89
C LYS A 180 -12.98 4.64 13.81
N ILE A 181 -13.11 4.19 12.56
CA ILE A 181 -12.57 4.91 11.41
C ILE A 181 -13.70 5.47 10.57
N ILE A 182 -13.52 6.69 10.07
CA ILE A 182 -14.46 7.35 9.16
C ILE A 182 -13.91 7.22 7.74
N ARG A 183 -14.53 6.35 6.95
CA ARG A 183 -14.23 6.15 5.53
C ARG A 183 -15.16 7.02 4.67
N LEU A 184 -14.69 7.44 3.52
CA LEU A 184 -15.52 8.15 2.54
C LEU A 184 -15.85 7.23 1.38
N ASP A 185 -17.13 6.88 1.21
CA ASP A 185 -17.61 6.19 0.01
C ASP A 185 -17.73 7.19 -1.13
N LEU A 186 -16.70 7.24 -1.98
CA LEU A 186 -16.65 8.13 -3.13
C LEU A 186 -16.91 7.29 -4.37
N ASP A 187 -17.93 7.66 -5.14
CA ASP A 187 -18.29 7.03 -6.42
C ASP A 187 -18.44 5.49 -6.37
N GLY A 188 -18.88 4.96 -5.21
CA GLY A 188 -19.09 3.52 -5.02
C GLY A 188 -17.83 2.72 -4.73
N SER A 189 -16.78 3.37 -4.21
CA SER A 189 -15.55 2.69 -3.80
C SER A 189 -15.74 1.62 -2.72
N LEU A 190 -16.86 1.67 -1.97
CA LEU A 190 -17.24 0.65 -0.97
C LEU A 190 -18.38 -0.28 -1.41
N ASP A 191 -18.83 -0.21 -2.66
CA ASP A 191 -19.71 -1.24 -3.22
C ASP A 191 -18.97 -2.58 -3.28
N ARG A 192 -19.68 -3.71 -3.12
CA ARG A 192 -19.08 -5.05 -3.02
C ARG A 192 -19.72 -6.00 -4.01
N ILE A 193 -18.96 -7.00 -4.48
CA ILE A 193 -19.52 -8.07 -5.30
C ILE A 193 -20.62 -8.83 -4.57
N THR A 194 -20.50 -8.99 -3.25
CA THR A 194 -21.51 -9.62 -2.40
C THR A 194 -22.86 -8.88 -2.37
N HIS A 195 -22.90 -7.59 -2.76
CA HIS A 195 -24.16 -6.85 -2.96
C HIS A 195 -24.90 -7.35 -4.20
N LEU A 196 -24.19 -7.73 -5.26
CA LEU A 196 -24.78 -8.22 -6.51
C LEU A 196 -25.55 -9.51 -6.27
N PHE A 197 -24.95 -10.44 -5.52
CA PHE A 197 -25.59 -11.69 -5.10
C PHE A 197 -26.79 -11.43 -4.17
N GLN A 198 -26.65 -10.49 -3.23
CA GLN A 198 -27.75 -10.14 -2.31
C GLN A 198 -28.97 -9.57 -3.05
N LEU A 199 -28.72 -8.73 -4.04
CA LEU A 199 -29.76 -8.10 -4.86
C LEU A 199 -30.26 -9.00 -6.00
N LYS A 200 -29.58 -10.13 -6.27
CA LYS A 200 -29.81 -10.98 -7.45
C LYS A 200 -29.78 -10.16 -8.72
N LYS A 201 -28.77 -9.28 -8.81
CA LYS A 201 -28.67 -8.31 -9.90
C LYS A 201 -28.29 -9.03 -11.20
N SER A 202 -29.17 -8.96 -12.19
CA SER A 202 -28.84 -9.38 -13.55
C SER A 202 -27.82 -8.44 -14.17
N LEU A 203 -26.78 -9.00 -14.79
CA LEU A 203 -25.71 -8.28 -15.45
C LEU A 203 -25.70 -8.63 -16.94
N SER A 204 -25.52 -7.61 -17.79
CA SER A 204 -25.30 -7.82 -19.22
C SER A 204 -23.91 -8.41 -19.49
N LYS A 205 -23.69 -8.90 -20.72
CA LYS A 205 -22.36 -9.33 -21.15
C LYS A 205 -21.33 -8.22 -21.02
N ASP A 206 -21.68 -7.00 -21.40
CA ASP A 206 -20.78 -5.84 -21.33
C ASP A 206 -20.42 -5.49 -19.88
N GLU A 207 -21.36 -5.59 -18.93
CA GLU A 207 -21.09 -5.35 -17.51
C GLU A 207 -20.13 -6.41 -16.93
N LEU A 208 -20.29 -7.68 -17.30
CA LEU A 208 -19.43 -8.78 -16.87
C LEU A 208 -18.01 -8.64 -17.43
N LEU A 209 -17.88 -8.34 -18.72
CA LEU A 209 -16.58 -8.13 -19.36
C LEU A 209 -15.88 -6.87 -18.83
N ALA A 210 -16.62 -5.77 -18.64
CA ALA A 210 -16.08 -4.57 -18.02
C ALA A 210 -15.57 -4.84 -16.61
N MET A 211 -16.32 -5.59 -15.79
CA MET A 211 -15.88 -6.00 -14.45
C MET A 211 -14.60 -6.84 -14.50
N ALA A 212 -14.52 -7.80 -15.41
CA ALA A 212 -13.32 -8.62 -15.61
C ALA A 212 -12.10 -7.77 -15.99
N ALA A 213 -12.26 -6.80 -16.90
CA ALA A 213 -11.21 -5.86 -17.25
C ALA A 213 -10.78 -5.02 -16.04
N GLN A 214 -11.71 -4.47 -15.26
CA GLN A 214 -11.41 -3.69 -14.04
C GLN A 214 -10.61 -4.51 -13.01
N PHE A 215 -10.92 -5.80 -12.88
CA PHE A 215 -10.18 -6.75 -12.04
C PHE A 215 -8.76 -6.99 -12.53
N GLY A 216 -8.57 -7.15 -13.85
CA GLY A 216 -7.26 -7.27 -14.48
C GLY A 216 -6.39 -6.02 -14.25
N GLN A 217 -6.96 -4.83 -14.47
CA GLN A 217 -6.31 -3.54 -14.24
C GLN A 217 -5.89 -3.36 -12.77
N LEU A 218 -6.76 -3.73 -11.82
CA LEU A 218 -6.40 -3.68 -10.40
C LEU A 218 -5.24 -4.63 -10.08
N ASP A 219 -5.24 -5.84 -10.63
CA ASP A 219 -4.15 -6.80 -10.41
C ASP A 219 -2.82 -6.30 -10.99
N ALA A 220 -2.85 -5.71 -12.19
CA ALA A 220 -1.71 -5.06 -12.81
C ALA A 220 -1.18 -3.90 -11.95
N TYR A 221 -2.06 -3.01 -11.49
CA TYR A 221 -1.69 -1.92 -10.59
C TYR A 221 -0.98 -2.44 -9.33
N LYS A 222 -1.53 -3.47 -8.68
CA LYS A 222 -0.93 -4.06 -7.49
C LYS A 222 0.42 -4.70 -7.76
N PHE A 223 0.56 -5.45 -8.85
CA PHE A 223 1.82 -6.06 -9.27
C PHE A 223 2.90 -5.00 -9.52
N MET A 224 2.55 -3.93 -10.22
CA MET A 224 3.51 -2.87 -10.58
C MET A 224 3.86 -1.98 -9.38
N GLN A 225 2.89 -1.69 -8.51
CA GLN A 225 3.08 -0.90 -7.30
C GLN A 225 3.60 -1.69 -6.10
N ARG A 226 3.77 -3.02 -6.25
CA ARG A 226 4.23 -3.93 -5.21
C ARG A 226 3.32 -3.91 -3.97
N ILE A 227 2.02 -4.08 -4.17
CA ILE A 227 1.00 -4.13 -3.10
C ILE A 227 0.36 -5.52 -3.08
N VAL A 228 0.33 -6.17 -1.92
CA VAL A 228 -0.42 -7.41 -1.69
C VAL A 228 -1.63 -7.12 -0.82
N HIS A 229 -2.75 -7.78 -1.07
CA HIS A 229 -3.91 -7.70 -0.17
C HIS A 229 -3.82 -8.72 0.95
N GLY A 230 -3.49 -9.97 0.63
CA GLY A 230 -3.14 -11.01 1.60
C GLY A 230 -4.29 -11.64 2.41
N SER A 231 -5.50 -11.11 2.28
CA SER A 231 -6.74 -11.72 2.75
C SER A 231 -7.87 -11.41 1.76
N TRP A 232 -7.69 -11.89 0.55
CA TRP A 232 -8.61 -11.65 -0.54
C TRP A 232 -9.92 -12.42 -0.33
N SER A 233 -11.05 -11.77 -0.65
CA SER A 233 -12.38 -12.38 -0.70
C SER A 233 -13.29 -11.61 -1.66
N ASN A 234 -14.42 -12.20 -2.03
CA ASN A 234 -15.49 -11.52 -2.80
C ASN A 234 -16.13 -10.34 -2.07
N GLY A 235 -16.02 -10.27 -0.75
CA GLY A 235 -16.42 -9.09 0.02
C GLY A 235 -15.40 -7.95 -0.07
N ASN A 236 -14.13 -8.23 -0.37
CA ASN A 236 -13.03 -7.27 -0.26
C ASN A 236 -12.67 -6.56 -1.59
N ILE A 237 -13.57 -6.63 -2.57
CA ILE A 237 -13.42 -5.98 -3.88
C ILE A 237 -14.75 -5.43 -4.37
N SER A 238 -14.72 -4.23 -4.96
CA SER A 238 -15.90 -3.64 -5.60
C SER A 238 -16.09 -4.15 -7.03
N PRO A 239 -17.31 -4.08 -7.60
CA PRO A 239 -17.55 -4.29 -9.03
C PRO A 239 -16.65 -3.47 -9.97
N HIS A 240 -16.15 -2.33 -9.50
CA HIS A 240 -15.29 -1.43 -10.27
C HIS A 240 -13.79 -1.58 -9.98
N GLY A 241 -13.39 -2.65 -9.28
CA GLY A 241 -11.98 -2.94 -8.98
C GLY A 241 -11.36 -2.04 -7.89
N HIS A 242 -12.14 -1.47 -6.98
CA HIS A 242 -11.63 -0.89 -5.74
C HIS A 242 -11.30 -1.97 -4.70
N LEU A 243 -10.17 -1.78 -4.01
CA LEU A 243 -9.78 -2.58 -2.85
C LEU A 243 -10.58 -2.14 -1.63
N ILE A 244 -11.01 -3.10 -0.83
CA ILE A 244 -11.78 -2.88 0.40
C ILE A 244 -11.15 -3.72 1.52
N ASP A 245 -11.24 -3.24 2.76
CA ASP A 245 -10.77 -3.92 3.97
C ASP A 245 -9.25 -4.17 4.02
N TYR A 246 -8.54 -3.10 4.40
CA TYR A 246 -7.09 -2.97 4.32
C TYR A 246 -6.30 -3.61 5.47
N ASP A 247 -6.94 -4.38 6.34
CA ASP A 247 -6.34 -4.88 7.59
C ASP A 247 -5.09 -5.76 7.35
N SER A 248 -5.02 -6.42 6.19
CA SER A 248 -3.87 -7.26 5.76
C SER A 248 -3.11 -6.69 4.56
N VAL A 249 -3.58 -5.60 3.96
CA VAL A 249 -2.95 -5.02 2.76
C VAL A 249 -1.60 -4.42 3.16
N CYS A 250 -0.54 -4.70 2.40
CA CYS A 250 0.79 -4.14 2.66
C CYS A 250 1.61 -3.98 1.38
N ALA A 251 2.71 -3.25 1.48
CA ALA A 251 3.71 -3.21 0.41
C ALA A 251 4.68 -4.40 0.50
N VAL A 252 5.24 -4.80 -0.64
CA VAL A 252 6.27 -5.83 -0.74
C VAL A 252 7.53 -5.28 -1.41
N LYS A 253 8.71 -5.82 -1.08
CA LYS A 253 10.00 -5.33 -1.62
C LYS A 253 10.25 -5.84 -3.05
N GLY A 254 10.19 -7.16 -3.23
CA GLY A 254 10.32 -7.80 -4.53
C GLY A 254 8.97 -8.21 -5.12
N ARG A 255 8.99 -8.76 -6.33
CA ARG A 255 7.79 -9.18 -7.08
C ARG A 255 7.54 -10.70 -7.08
N GLN A 256 8.21 -11.39 -6.17
CA GLN A 256 8.06 -12.80 -5.91
C GLN A 256 6.80 -13.11 -5.08
N PRO A 257 6.34 -14.37 -5.04
CA PRO A 257 5.17 -14.76 -4.26
C PRO A 257 5.38 -14.50 -2.77
N GLN A 258 4.45 -13.77 -2.14
CA GLN A 258 4.51 -13.34 -0.74
C GLN A 258 3.09 -13.20 -0.18
N PHE A 259 2.86 -13.49 1.10
CA PHE A 259 1.55 -13.33 1.75
C PHE A 259 1.67 -12.52 3.05
N SER A 260 0.57 -11.89 3.47
CA SER A 260 0.54 -11.03 4.68
C SER A 260 -0.45 -11.45 5.75
N LEU A 261 -1.31 -12.45 5.48
CA LEU A 261 -2.18 -13.00 6.51
C LEU A 261 -2.34 -14.51 6.40
N SER A 262 -2.94 -15.00 5.31
CA SER A 262 -3.32 -16.41 5.20
C SER A 262 -2.50 -17.14 4.13
N SER A 263 -1.69 -18.10 4.56
CA SER A 263 -0.83 -18.94 3.73
C SER A 263 -1.58 -20.04 2.98
N TYR A 264 -2.81 -20.35 3.39
CA TYR A 264 -3.56 -21.53 2.93
C TYR A 264 -4.18 -21.37 1.54
N TYR A 265 -4.24 -20.15 1.01
CA TYR A 265 -4.90 -19.81 -0.25
C TYR A 265 -3.93 -19.10 -1.18
N ILE A 266 -3.73 -19.66 -2.38
CA ILE A 266 -2.82 -19.08 -3.38
C ILE A 266 -3.24 -17.66 -3.80
N ASP A 267 -4.54 -17.38 -3.76
CA ASP A 267 -5.13 -16.08 -4.03
C ASP A 267 -4.84 -15.01 -2.98
N ASN A 268 -4.12 -15.34 -1.89
CA ASN A 268 -3.54 -14.39 -0.94
C ASN A 268 -2.06 -14.10 -1.20
N TYR A 269 -1.42 -14.77 -2.15
CA TYR A 269 -0.03 -14.53 -2.50
C TYR A 269 0.05 -13.44 -3.56
N PHE A 270 0.97 -12.50 -3.35
CA PHE A 270 1.37 -11.51 -4.33
C PHE A 270 1.68 -12.19 -5.68
N SER A 271 1.27 -11.53 -6.78
CA SER A 271 1.28 -12.07 -8.16
C SER A 271 0.27 -13.19 -8.47
N PHE A 272 -0.44 -13.75 -7.48
CA PHE A 272 -1.44 -14.81 -7.70
C PHE A 272 -2.87 -14.41 -7.30
N GLU A 273 -3.08 -13.19 -6.81
CA GLU A 273 -4.40 -12.70 -6.39
C GLU A 273 -5.41 -12.58 -7.54
N TYR A 274 -4.96 -12.69 -8.81
CA TYR A 274 -5.86 -12.80 -9.96
C TYR A 274 -6.65 -14.11 -9.95
N VAL A 275 -6.12 -15.19 -9.35
CA VAL A 275 -6.81 -16.48 -9.20
C VAL A 275 -8.08 -16.31 -8.37
N GLY A 276 -8.02 -15.50 -7.30
CA GLY A 276 -9.19 -15.15 -6.51
C GLY A 276 -10.24 -14.44 -7.38
N LYS A 277 -9.82 -13.41 -8.12
CA LYS A 277 -10.71 -12.64 -9.01
C LYS A 277 -11.40 -13.53 -10.05
N GLN A 278 -10.70 -14.52 -10.60
CA GLN A 278 -11.29 -15.54 -11.48
C GLN A 278 -12.38 -16.37 -10.78
N LYS A 279 -12.15 -16.85 -9.55
CA LYS A 279 -13.17 -17.57 -8.77
C LYS A 279 -14.45 -16.75 -8.56
N VAL A 280 -14.30 -15.44 -8.32
CA VAL A 280 -15.47 -14.54 -8.21
C VAL A 280 -16.21 -14.41 -9.53
N LEU A 281 -15.49 -14.17 -10.63
CA LEU A 281 -16.12 -14.09 -11.95
C LEU A 281 -16.84 -15.40 -12.28
N GLU A 282 -16.21 -16.54 -12.04
CA GLU A 282 -16.82 -17.86 -12.23
C GLU A 282 -18.11 -18.02 -11.42
N SER A 283 -18.14 -17.56 -10.16
CA SER A 283 -19.35 -17.61 -9.33
C SER A 283 -20.50 -16.73 -9.85
N LEU A 284 -20.20 -15.56 -10.43
CA LEU A 284 -21.20 -14.71 -11.07
C LEU A 284 -21.73 -15.33 -12.37
N ILE A 285 -20.83 -15.95 -13.16
CA ILE A 285 -21.17 -16.63 -14.40
C ILE A 285 -22.05 -17.86 -14.17
N ASN A 286 -21.79 -18.61 -13.09
CA ASN A 286 -22.52 -19.81 -12.75
C ASN A 286 -23.89 -19.54 -12.09
N ASP A 287 -24.19 -18.29 -11.73
CA ASP A 287 -25.51 -17.90 -11.23
C ASP A 287 -26.44 -17.49 -12.39
N PRO A 288 -27.49 -18.28 -12.72
CA PRO A 288 -28.39 -17.98 -13.83
C PRO A 288 -29.19 -16.68 -13.67
N GLN A 289 -29.34 -16.16 -12.45
CA GLN A 289 -30.05 -14.89 -12.21
C GLN A 289 -29.16 -13.69 -12.52
N THR A 290 -27.85 -13.86 -12.32
CA THR A 290 -26.83 -12.85 -12.60
C THR A 290 -26.44 -12.88 -14.08
N ASN A 291 -26.10 -14.05 -14.64
CA ASN A 291 -25.62 -14.22 -16.01
C ASN A 291 -26.76 -14.53 -17.01
N ILE A 292 -27.59 -13.54 -17.30
CA ILE A 292 -28.78 -13.69 -18.15
C ILE A 292 -28.45 -13.96 -19.63
N GLU A 293 -27.25 -13.58 -20.09
CA GLU A 293 -26.79 -13.73 -21.47
C GLU A 293 -25.91 -14.96 -21.68
N GLN A 294 -25.76 -15.83 -20.66
CA GLN A 294 -24.99 -17.08 -20.74
C GLN A 294 -23.53 -16.89 -21.20
N VAL A 295 -22.89 -15.79 -20.75
CA VAL A 295 -21.47 -15.53 -20.98
C VAL A 295 -20.65 -16.69 -20.44
N GLN A 296 -19.64 -17.14 -21.18
CA GLN A 296 -18.80 -18.25 -20.75
C GLN A 296 -17.67 -17.78 -19.82
N PHE A 297 -17.30 -18.61 -18.84
CA PHE A 297 -16.19 -18.31 -17.94
C PHE A 297 -14.87 -18.06 -18.70
N ALA A 298 -14.63 -18.80 -19.79
CA ALA A 298 -13.45 -18.61 -20.62
C ALA A 298 -13.34 -17.19 -21.21
N GLU A 299 -14.47 -16.56 -21.56
CA GLU A 299 -14.51 -15.19 -22.09
C GLU A 299 -14.10 -14.17 -21.03
N VAL A 300 -14.73 -14.19 -19.85
CA VAL A 300 -14.40 -13.25 -18.76
C VAL A 300 -13.00 -13.49 -18.20
N SER A 301 -12.53 -14.74 -18.15
CA SER A 301 -11.17 -15.07 -17.74
C SER A 301 -10.13 -14.53 -18.72
N ALA A 302 -10.38 -14.67 -20.03
CA ALA A 302 -9.51 -14.11 -21.06
C ALA A 302 -9.46 -12.58 -20.98
N GLU A 303 -10.61 -11.92 -20.79
CA GLU A 303 -10.69 -10.46 -20.64
C GLU A 303 -9.88 -9.96 -19.44
N LEU A 304 -9.99 -10.63 -18.28
CA LEU A 304 -9.20 -10.30 -17.10
C LEU A 304 -7.69 -10.38 -17.37
N ILE A 305 -7.24 -11.49 -17.98
CA ILE A 305 -5.81 -11.71 -18.25
C ILE A 305 -5.30 -10.73 -19.32
N ALA A 306 -6.09 -10.45 -20.35
CA ALA A 306 -5.76 -9.48 -21.39
C ALA A 306 -5.59 -8.07 -20.79
N ALA A 307 -6.57 -7.60 -20.02
CA ALA A 307 -6.52 -6.31 -19.36
C ALA A 307 -5.35 -6.21 -18.38
N ARG A 308 -5.08 -7.29 -17.61
CA ARG A 308 -3.93 -7.36 -16.71
C ARG A 308 -2.61 -7.20 -17.46
N ASN A 309 -2.40 -7.96 -18.54
CA ASN A 309 -1.14 -7.94 -19.28
C ASN A 309 -0.94 -6.60 -20.00
N GLN A 310 -2.01 -6.03 -20.56
CA GLN A 310 -2.01 -4.71 -21.18
C GLN A 310 -1.58 -3.62 -20.20
N ASP A 311 -2.17 -3.60 -19.01
CA ASP A 311 -1.86 -2.59 -18.01
C ASP A 311 -0.47 -2.78 -17.40
N ILE A 312 0.04 -4.01 -17.25
CA ILE A 312 1.44 -4.24 -16.85
C ILE A 312 2.38 -3.66 -17.91
N ALA A 313 2.14 -3.93 -19.20
CA ALA A 313 2.95 -3.39 -20.30
C ALA A 313 2.90 -1.86 -20.36
N LYS A 314 1.74 -1.26 -20.11
CA LYS A 314 1.58 0.20 -20.04
C LYS A 314 2.33 0.80 -18.85
N LEU A 315 2.12 0.26 -17.65
CA LEU A 315 2.76 0.74 -16.41
C LEU A 315 4.27 0.49 -16.40
N LEU A 316 4.79 -0.41 -17.23
CA LEU A 316 6.24 -0.61 -17.39
C LEU A 316 6.92 0.68 -17.90
N LEU A 317 6.27 1.45 -18.78
CA LEU A 317 6.78 2.75 -19.22
C LEU A 317 6.97 3.72 -18.05
N ASP A 318 6.01 3.77 -17.13
CA ASP A 318 6.10 4.64 -15.95
C ASP A 318 7.30 4.22 -15.07
N LEU A 319 7.53 2.91 -14.90
CA LEU A 319 8.69 2.41 -14.16
C LEU A 319 10.02 2.70 -14.87
N MET A 320 10.01 2.78 -16.20
CA MET A 320 11.17 3.20 -17.00
C MET A 320 11.42 4.72 -16.95
N GLY A 321 10.47 5.50 -16.44
CA GLY A 321 10.53 6.96 -16.35
C GLY A 321 9.84 7.72 -17.48
N PHE A 322 9.03 7.04 -18.30
CA PHE A 322 8.29 7.64 -19.42
C PHE A 322 6.80 7.75 -19.10
N SER A 323 6.22 8.94 -19.24
CA SER A 323 4.82 9.22 -18.88
C SER A 323 3.92 9.57 -20.07
N ASP A 324 4.45 9.63 -21.30
CA ASP A 324 3.64 9.93 -22.49
C ASP A 324 2.83 8.69 -22.94
N PRO A 325 1.48 8.72 -22.87
CA PRO A 325 0.65 7.60 -23.27
C PRO A 325 0.82 7.18 -24.73
N LYS A 326 1.27 8.08 -25.62
CA LYS A 326 1.48 7.76 -27.05
C LYS A 326 2.61 6.77 -27.27
N LEU A 327 3.58 6.71 -26.37
CA LEU A 327 4.70 5.77 -26.46
C LEU A 327 4.21 4.32 -26.38
N PHE A 328 3.19 4.05 -25.56
CA PHE A 328 2.60 2.71 -25.49
C PHE A 328 2.04 2.27 -26.85
N SER A 329 1.31 3.15 -27.55
CA SER A 329 0.74 2.82 -28.86
C SER A 329 1.79 2.52 -29.93
N ASN A 330 2.96 3.14 -29.85
CA ASN A 330 4.02 3.00 -30.85
C ASN A 330 4.94 1.79 -30.61
N TYR A 331 5.02 1.31 -29.37
CA TYR A 331 5.96 0.26 -28.95
C TYR A 331 5.25 -0.88 -28.19
N ASN A 332 3.96 -1.09 -28.46
CA ASN A 332 3.15 -2.04 -27.68
C ASN A 332 3.72 -3.46 -27.72
N THR A 333 4.15 -3.96 -28.89
CA THR A 333 4.70 -5.31 -29.05
C THR A 333 5.92 -5.52 -28.15
N GLU A 334 6.91 -4.64 -28.21
CA GLU A 334 8.11 -4.79 -27.38
C GLU A 334 7.82 -4.61 -25.89
N LEU A 335 6.86 -3.75 -25.53
CA LEU A 335 6.42 -3.57 -24.15
C LEU A 335 5.71 -4.82 -23.61
N TYR A 336 4.88 -5.48 -24.44
CA TYR A 336 4.24 -6.74 -24.06
C TYR A 336 5.27 -7.85 -23.85
N ASP A 337 6.26 -7.97 -24.75
CA ASP A 337 7.30 -8.98 -24.64
C ASP A 337 8.14 -8.79 -23.36
N LEU A 338 8.54 -7.55 -23.07
CA LEU A 338 9.25 -7.22 -21.83
C LEU A 338 8.39 -7.43 -20.59
N ALA A 339 7.11 -7.04 -20.63
CA ALA A 339 6.18 -7.27 -19.52
C ALA A 339 6.02 -8.76 -19.21
N GLN A 340 5.95 -9.61 -20.23
CA GLN A 340 5.85 -11.05 -20.03
C GLN A 340 7.13 -11.64 -19.43
N GLN A 341 8.30 -11.19 -19.89
CA GLN A 341 9.58 -11.57 -19.30
C GLN A 341 9.69 -11.11 -17.84
N LEU A 342 9.27 -9.88 -17.52
CA LEU A 342 9.19 -9.36 -16.15
C LEU A 342 8.32 -10.27 -15.27
N ILE A 343 7.10 -10.58 -15.70
CA ILE A 343 6.17 -11.44 -14.94
C ILE A 343 6.78 -12.82 -14.68
N ASN A 344 7.45 -13.39 -15.67
CA ASN A 344 8.04 -14.72 -15.58
C ASN A 344 9.25 -14.73 -14.64
N LEU A 345 10.23 -13.86 -14.91
CA LEU A 345 11.48 -13.79 -14.13
C LEU A 345 11.20 -13.40 -12.67
N SER A 346 10.30 -12.46 -12.42
CA SER A 346 10.09 -11.93 -11.07
C SER A 346 9.50 -12.93 -10.07
N ARG A 347 8.90 -14.02 -10.55
CA ARG A 347 8.26 -15.04 -9.71
C ARG A 347 9.26 -16.03 -9.13
N TYR A 348 10.43 -16.17 -9.74
CA TYR A 348 11.40 -17.15 -9.28
C TYR A 348 11.95 -16.78 -7.90
N VAL A 349 12.08 -17.80 -7.06
CA VAL A 349 12.62 -17.70 -5.70
C VAL A 349 13.58 -18.83 -5.40
N ARG A 350 14.52 -18.53 -4.50
CA ARG A 350 15.29 -19.57 -3.82
C ARG A 350 14.50 -20.04 -2.62
N TYR A 351 13.90 -21.22 -2.74
CA TYR A 351 13.27 -21.85 -1.61
C TYR A 351 14.37 -22.37 -0.69
N SER A 352 14.48 -21.81 0.52
CA SER A 352 15.24 -22.41 1.61
C SER A 352 14.34 -22.52 2.83
N LYS A 353 14.61 -23.50 3.69
CA LYS A 353 13.85 -23.74 4.94
C LYS A 353 13.85 -22.51 5.86
N GLU A 354 14.82 -21.61 5.71
CA GLU A 354 14.95 -20.37 6.48
C GLU A 354 14.19 -19.17 5.87
N ARG A 355 13.71 -19.27 4.62
CA ARG A 355 13.08 -18.16 3.88
C ARG A 355 11.56 -18.33 3.87
N SER A 356 10.87 -17.59 4.74
CA SER A 356 9.41 -17.52 4.78
C SER A 356 8.86 -16.57 3.71
N PHE A 357 7.73 -16.94 3.09
CA PHE A 357 6.94 -16.06 2.20
C PHE A 357 6.09 -15.04 2.97
N TYR A 358 6.14 -15.05 4.30
CA TYR A 358 5.37 -14.17 5.14
C TYR A 358 6.02 -12.77 5.22
N THR A 359 5.27 -11.76 4.81
CA THR A 359 5.73 -10.35 4.73
C THR A 359 6.13 -9.75 6.08
N ASN A 360 5.70 -10.32 7.20
CA ASN A 360 6.13 -9.86 8.54
C ASN A 360 7.51 -10.39 8.93
N THR A 361 8.06 -11.35 8.18
CA THR A 361 9.39 -11.89 8.45
C THR A 361 10.42 -11.14 7.64
N PRO A 362 11.49 -10.63 8.23
CA PRO A 362 12.51 -9.89 7.47
C PRO A 362 13.17 -10.72 6.33
N PHE A 363 13.21 -12.05 6.46
CA PHE A 363 13.84 -12.97 5.51
C PHE A 363 13.21 -12.96 4.10
N HIS A 364 11.95 -12.54 3.96
CA HIS A 364 11.32 -12.46 2.64
C HIS A 364 12.00 -11.45 1.72
N PHE A 365 12.69 -10.44 2.28
CA PHE A 365 13.42 -9.43 1.52
C PHE A 365 14.57 -10.00 0.68
N PHE A 366 15.00 -11.24 0.97
CA PHE A 366 16.13 -11.90 0.31
C PHE A 366 15.70 -13.15 -0.47
N ALA A 367 14.40 -13.44 -0.56
CA ALA A 367 13.90 -14.67 -1.19
C ALA A 367 13.87 -14.60 -2.72
N HIS A 368 13.78 -13.39 -3.28
CA HIS A 368 13.77 -13.16 -4.72
C HIS A 368 15.15 -13.29 -5.34
N ILE A 369 15.21 -13.67 -6.62
CA ILE A 369 16.47 -13.69 -7.38
C ILE A 369 16.68 -12.39 -8.16
N PHE A 370 15.59 -11.85 -8.69
CA PHE A 370 15.59 -10.71 -9.59
C PHE A 370 14.86 -9.52 -8.95
N ASP A 371 15.63 -8.50 -8.56
CA ASP A 371 15.17 -7.21 -8.07
C ASP A 371 14.95 -6.21 -9.21
N PHE A 372 13.80 -6.33 -9.85
CA PHE A 372 13.36 -5.36 -10.85
C PHE A 372 13.17 -3.95 -10.27
N SER A 373 12.95 -3.81 -8.97
CA SER A 373 12.79 -2.50 -8.32
C SER A 373 14.10 -1.71 -8.40
N THR A 374 15.21 -2.36 -8.08
CA THR A 374 16.56 -1.78 -8.19
C THR A 374 16.91 -1.49 -9.65
N LEU A 375 16.66 -2.43 -10.57
CA LEU A 375 16.89 -2.20 -12.00
C LEU A 375 16.17 -0.94 -12.50
N PHE A 376 14.84 -0.88 -12.35
CA PHE A 376 14.06 0.23 -12.88
C PHE A 376 14.42 1.58 -12.25
N ARG A 377 14.76 1.58 -10.96
CA ARG A 377 15.13 2.80 -10.24
C ARG A 377 16.48 3.38 -10.68
N TYR A 378 17.45 2.53 -11.02
CA TYR A 378 18.85 2.94 -11.21
C TYR A 378 19.36 2.82 -12.65
N PHE A 379 18.67 2.12 -13.55
CA PHE A 379 19.12 1.91 -14.93
C PHE A 379 19.40 3.23 -15.67
N ALA A 380 18.45 4.17 -15.63
CA ALA A 380 18.62 5.46 -16.31
C ALA A 380 19.76 6.31 -15.70
N LEU A 381 20.08 6.11 -14.41
CA LEU A 381 21.25 6.72 -13.77
C LEU A 381 22.56 6.08 -14.26
N LEU A 382 22.60 4.77 -14.57
CA LEU A 382 23.76 4.16 -15.24
C LEU A 382 24.00 4.78 -16.60
N LYS A 383 22.93 4.97 -17.39
CA LYS A 383 22.99 5.62 -18.71
C LYS A 383 23.46 7.07 -18.59
N LEU A 384 22.92 7.82 -17.63
CA LEU A 384 23.33 9.22 -17.37
C LEU A 384 24.81 9.36 -17.00
N ASN A 385 25.35 8.38 -16.28
CA ASN A 385 26.75 8.36 -15.89
C ASN A 385 27.69 7.78 -16.96
N GLU A 386 27.15 7.34 -18.11
CA GLU A 386 27.92 6.63 -19.15
C GLU A 386 28.60 5.35 -18.62
N ARG A 387 27.98 4.68 -17.65
CA ARG A 387 28.50 3.46 -16.98
C ARG A 387 27.68 2.21 -17.30
N PHE A 388 26.88 2.26 -18.35
CA PHE A 388 26.06 1.12 -18.74
C PHE A 388 26.84 0.16 -19.66
N ASP A 389 26.89 -1.10 -19.22
CA ASP A 389 27.06 -2.28 -20.05
C ASP A 389 26.06 -3.35 -19.58
N LEU A 390 25.98 -4.48 -20.30
CA LEU A 390 25.03 -5.54 -19.97
C LEU A 390 25.27 -6.14 -18.57
N ASP A 391 26.53 -6.23 -18.13
CA ASP A 391 26.89 -6.77 -16.81
C ASP A 391 26.46 -5.82 -15.70
N ALA A 392 26.66 -4.51 -15.88
CA ALA A 392 26.21 -3.47 -14.95
C ALA A 392 24.68 -3.47 -14.81
N GLY A 393 23.96 -3.61 -15.93
CA GLY A 393 22.50 -3.77 -15.95
C GLY A 393 22.07 -5.07 -15.24
N PHE A 394 22.75 -6.18 -15.51
CA PHE A 394 22.49 -7.47 -14.87
C PHE A 394 22.72 -7.41 -13.37
N ALA A 395 23.77 -6.72 -12.95
CA ALA A 395 24.06 -6.63 -11.53
C ALA A 395 23.17 -5.63 -10.76
N LEU A 396 22.41 -4.76 -11.44
CA LEU A 396 21.25 -4.07 -10.84
C LEU A 396 20.02 -4.99 -10.69
N LEU A 397 19.85 -5.96 -11.58
CA LEU A 397 18.69 -6.84 -11.59
C LEU A 397 18.84 -8.00 -10.61
N VAL A 398 20.05 -8.50 -10.38
CA VAL A 398 20.26 -9.70 -9.56
C VAL A 398 20.61 -9.37 -8.10
N GLU A 399 20.15 -10.17 -7.16
CA GLU A 399 20.64 -10.13 -5.76
C GLU A 399 21.99 -10.89 -5.64
N SER A 400 22.97 -10.32 -4.94
CA SER A 400 24.40 -10.73 -4.98
C SER A 400 24.67 -12.18 -4.57
N GLU A 401 23.77 -12.78 -3.79
CA GLU A 401 23.90 -14.15 -3.31
C GLU A 401 23.65 -15.22 -4.39
N LEU A 402 23.58 -14.89 -5.68
CA LEU A 402 23.36 -15.89 -6.74
C LEU A 402 24.42 -17.03 -6.79
N ILE A 403 25.44 -17.03 -5.92
CA ILE A 403 26.38 -18.14 -5.73
C ILE A 403 26.77 -18.25 -4.24
N PRO A 404 26.27 -19.26 -3.49
CA PRO A 404 27.08 -19.99 -2.53
C PRO A 404 27.63 -21.22 -3.25
N GLU A 405 28.94 -21.31 -3.35
CA GLU A 405 29.62 -22.59 -3.57
C GLU A 405 29.21 -23.51 -2.41
N ASP A 406 28.65 -24.69 -2.70
CA ASP A 406 28.51 -25.84 -1.79
C ASP A 406 27.28 -26.04 -0.87
N GLU A 407 26.18 -25.28 -0.97
CA GLU A 407 24.93 -25.70 -0.28
C GLU A 407 24.03 -26.54 -1.18
N THR A 408 24.19 -27.86 -1.10
CA THR A 408 23.21 -28.84 -1.58
C THR A 408 21.83 -28.49 -1.04
N ILE A 409 20.89 -28.18 -1.95
CA ILE A 409 19.48 -27.96 -1.64
C ILE A 409 18.90 -29.29 -1.16
N ASP A 410 18.94 -29.52 0.15
CA ASP A 410 18.24 -30.65 0.77
C ASP A 410 16.76 -30.31 0.90
N ILE A 411 15.98 -30.73 -0.12
CA ILE A 411 14.52 -30.56 -0.18
C ILE A 411 13.81 -31.42 0.90
N ALA A 412 14.52 -32.27 1.65
CA ALA A 412 13.95 -33.09 2.71
C ALA A 412 14.31 -32.57 4.11
N GLY A 413 13.31 -32.39 4.98
CA GLY A 413 13.49 -32.44 6.43
C GLY A 413 13.43 -31.10 7.18
N ASP A 414 12.30 -30.88 7.84
CA ASP A 414 12.14 -30.18 9.11
C ASP A 414 12.72 -28.77 9.22
N PHE A 415 11.86 -27.77 9.00
CA PHE A 415 11.55 -26.64 9.88
C PHE A 415 10.59 -25.72 9.13
N ILE A 416 9.33 -26.13 9.09
CA ILE A 416 8.20 -25.24 8.85
C ILE A 416 7.32 -25.42 10.09
N GLU A 417 6.94 -24.34 10.78
CA GLU A 417 5.96 -24.49 11.87
C GLU A 417 4.63 -25.06 11.34
N GLU A 418 4.32 -24.87 10.04
CA GLU A 418 3.29 -25.61 9.29
C GLU A 418 3.65 -25.74 7.80
N PRO A 419 3.77 -26.95 7.20
CA PRO A 419 4.07 -27.11 5.79
C PRO A 419 3.11 -26.33 4.88
N LEU A 420 3.63 -25.79 3.77
CA LEU A 420 2.78 -25.15 2.76
C LEU A 420 1.66 -26.13 2.37
N GLU A 421 0.44 -25.62 2.37
CA GLU A 421 -0.72 -26.40 1.91
C GLU A 421 -0.44 -27.02 0.55
N PRO A 422 -0.69 -28.33 0.34
CA PRO A 422 -0.36 -29.02 -0.91
C PRO A 422 -0.92 -28.32 -2.15
N ARG A 423 -2.13 -27.76 -2.04
CA ARG A 423 -2.78 -26.99 -3.10
C ARG A 423 -2.07 -25.67 -3.43
N VAL A 424 -1.40 -25.05 -2.47
CA VAL A 424 -0.60 -23.83 -2.68
C VAL A 424 0.76 -24.22 -3.25
N LEU A 425 1.37 -25.27 -2.70
CA LEU A 425 2.63 -25.82 -3.19
C LEU A 425 2.55 -26.18 -4.68
N ALA A 426 1.44 -26.74 -5.15
CA ALA A 426 1.20 -27.05 -6.55
C ALA A 426 1.31 -25.82 -7.49
N TYR A 427 1.01 -24.61 -7.02
CA TYR A 427 1.22 -23.37 -7.78
C TYR A 427 2.64 -22.84 -7.64
N LEU A 428 3.24 -22.98 -6.46
CA LEU A 428 4.54 -22.38 -6.16
C LEU A 428 5.73 -23.23 -6.62
N GLN A 429 5.56 -24.53 -6.83
CA GLN A 429 6.65 -25.43 -7.25
C GLN A 429 7.37 -24.94 -8.52
N ASP A 430 6.63 -24.34 -9.46
CA ASP A 430 7.18 -23.81 -10.72
C ASP A 430 7.95 -22.50 -10.51
N CYS A 431 7.79 -21.85 -9.36
CA CYS A 431 8.53 -20.66 -8.96
C CYS A 431 9.87 -21.01 -8.30
N PHE A 432 10.09 -22.27 -7.91
CA PHE A 432 11.30 -22.66 -7.19
C PHE A 432 12.44 -22.96 -8.16
N ILE A 433 13.64 -22.51 -7.80
CA ILE A 433 14.87 -22.96 -8.45
C ILE A 433 15.27 -24.31 -7.85
N ASN A 434 15.34 -25.32 -8.72
CA ASN A 434 15.61 -26.71 -8.32
C ASN A 434 16.90 -27.28 -8.92
N SER A 435 17.60 -26.54 -9.80
CA SER A 435 18.86 -26.98 -10.40
C SER A 435 19.77 -25.83 -10.84
N GLU A 436 21.07 -26.13 -10.98
CA GLU A 436 22.05 -25.19 -11.56
C GLU A 436 21.74 -24.86 -13.03
N GLU A 437 21.27 -25.84 -13.80
CA GLU A 437 20.86 -25.64 -15.19
C GLU A 437 19.71 -24.62 -15.31
N GLN A 438 18.76 -24.65 -14.37
CA GLN A 438 17.71 -23.64 -14.29
C GLN A 438 18.28 -22.26 -13.96
N ILE A 439 19.27 -22.16 -13.07
CA ILE A 439 19.96 -20.88 -12.79
C ILE A 439 20.60 -20.33 -14.05
N ILE A 440 21.36 -21.15 -14.79
CA ILE A 440 22.03 -20.74 -16.04
C ILE A 440 21.00 -20.24 -17.06
N ARG A 441 19.89 -20.98 -17.24
CA ARG A 441 18.80 -20.58 -18.12
C ARG A 441 18.21 -19.23 -17.71
N LEU A 442 17.87 -19.06 -16.44
CA LEU A 442 17.29 -17.82 -15.92
C LEU A 442 18.26 -16.64 -16.03
N LYS A 443 19.57 -16.86 -15.86
CA LYS A 443 20.60 -15.83 -16.10
C LYS A 443 20.58 -15.39 -17.57
N ASN A 444 20.52 -16.31 -18.53
CA ASN A 444 20.45 -15.98 -19.96
C ASN A 444 19.15 -15.25 -20.32
N GLU A 445 18.02 -15.66 -19.75
CA GLU A 445 16.74 -14.95 -19.90
C GLU A 445 16.83 -13.52 -19.34
N ALA A 446 17.47 -13.34 -18.18
CA ALA A 446 17.68 -12.02 -17.59
C ALA A 446 18.59 -11.12 -18.43
N TYR A 447 19.69 -11.64 -19.01
CA TYR A 447 20.51 -10.89 -19.97
C TYR A 447 19.71 -10.48 -21.21
N THR A 448 18.91 -11.39 -21.75
CA THR A 448 17.99 -11.12 -22.87
C THR A 448 17.02 -10.00 -22.52
N PHE A 449 16.45 -10.01 -21.31
CA PHE A 449 15.59 -8.94 -20.82
C PHE A 449 16.33 -7.60 -20.81
N ILE A 450 17.55 -7.54 -20.25
CA ILE A 450 18.31 -6.29 -20.11
C ILE A 450 18.71 -5.72 -21.46
N GLU A 451 19.11 -6.57 -22.41
CA GLU A 451 19.42 -6.16 -23.77
C GLU A 451 18.21 -5.54 -24.46
N ALA A 452 17.05 -6.23 -24.42
CA ALA A 452 15.81 -5.74 -24.98
C ALA A 452 15.33 -4.45 -24.28
N PHE A 453 15.44 -4.38 -22.96
CA PHE A 453 15.09 -3.21 -22.15
C PHE A 453 15.96 -2.00 -22.52
N ASN A 454 17.28 -2.18 -22.66
CA ASN A 454 18.19 -1.12 -23.10
C ASN A 454 17.89 -0.65 -24.52
N ALA A 455 17.69 -1.59 -25.45
CA ALA A 455 17.38 -1.26 -26.84
C ALA A 455 16.07 -0.48 -26.96
N LEU A 456 15.04 -0.83 -26.18
CA LEU A 456 13.79 -0.09 -26.13
C LEU A 456 13.98 1.29 -25.48
N PHE A 457 14.70 1.37 -24.36
CA PHE A 457 14.99 2.64 -23.67
C PHE A 457 15.60 3.67 -24.63
N ASP A 458 16.61 3.27 -25.41
CA ASP A 458 17.28 4.17 -26.36
C ASP A 458 16.31 4.66 -27.46
N ARG A 459 15.43 3.79 -27.96
CA ARG A 459 14.37 4.20 -28.92
C ARG A 459 13.34 5.15 -28.30
N LEU A 460 12.96 4.91 -27.05
CA LEU A 460 12.01 5.76 -26.32
C LEU A 460 12.59 7.16 -26.07
N ILE A 461 13.88 7.27 -25.70
CA ILE A 461 14.57 8.56 -25.57
C ILE A 461 14.53 9.34 -26.88
N ILE A 462 14.88 8.69 -28.01
CA ILE A 462 14.90 9.33 -29.33
C ILE A 462 13.50 9.81 -29.74
N SER A 463 12.48 8.96 -29.58
CA SER A 463 11.11 9.24 -30.03
C SER A 463 10.36 10.24 -29.16
N SER A 464 10.61 10.23 -27.85
CA SER A 464 9.96 11.17 -26.91
C SER A 464 10.63 12.54 -26.87
N HIS A 465 11.84 12.67 -27.43
CA HIS A 465 12.70 13.86 -27.29
C HIS A 465 12.97 14.26 -25.83
N LEU A 466 12.84 13.32 -24.90
CA LEU A 466 13.19 13.53 -23.49
C LEU A 466 14.70 13.40 -23.28
N SER A 467 15.21 14.13 -22.29
CA SER A 467 16.60 13.99 -21.87
C SER A 467 16.74 12.81 -20.91
N VAL A 468 17.90 12.12 -20.92
CA VAL A 468 18.20 11.05 -19.95
C VAL A 468 18.05 11.53 -18.50
N PRO A 469 18.46 12.76 -18.11
CA PRO A 469 18.18 13.28 -16.77
C PRO A 469 16.69 13.32 -16.40
N ASP A 470 15.82 13.78 -17.30
CA ASP A 470 14.37 13.85 -17.03
C ASP A 470 13.81 12.45 -16.74
N VAL A 471 14.19 11.47 -17.58
CA VAL A 471 13.76 10.08 -17.44
C VAL A 471 14.35 9.44 -16.17
N ALA A 472 15.62 9.71 -15.87
CA ALA A 472 16.29 9.21 -14.67
C ALA A 472 15.64 9.73 -13.38
N LYS A 473 15.30 11.03 -13.33
CA LYS A 473 14.54 11.62 -12.21
C LYS A 473 13.21 10.90 -12.05
N GLN A 474 12.44 10.75 -13.13
CA GLN A 474 11.11 10.12 -13.06
C GLN A 474 11.19 8.65 -12.64
N ALA A 475 12.09 7.87 -13.23
CA ALA A 475 12.30 6.48 -12.87
C ALA A 475 12.72 6.33 -11.40
N TYR A 476 13.57 7.23 -10.90
CA TYR A 476 14.02 7.24 -9.51
C TYR A 476 12.85 7.45 -8.53
N LEU A 477 11.95 8.39 -8.84
CA LEU A 477 10.80 8.75 -8.02
C LEU A 477 9.71 7.68 -8.03
N VAL A 478 9.35 7.17 -9.21
CA VAL A 478 8.24 6.20 -9.36
C VAL A 478 8.58 4.86 -8.70
N ASN A 479 9.85 4.45 -8.71
CA ASN A 479 10.29 3.16 -8.19
C ASN A 479 10.61 3.16 -6.68
N GLU A 480 10.50 4.31 -6.00
CA GLU A 480 10.73 4.45 -4.55
C GLU A 480 9.99 3.38 -3.73
N ASP A 481 10.60 2.85 -2.69
CA ASP A 481 9.93 1.84 -1.86
C ASP A 481 8.93 2.47 -0.90
N ARG A 482 7.84 1.75 -0.64
CA ARG A 482 6.88 2.13 0.40
C ARG A 482 7.29 1.51 1.72
N PHE A 483 8.51 1.81 2.17
CA PHE A 483 9.13 1.19 3.35
C PHE A 483 8.23 1.21 4.58
N TYR A 484 7.51 2.31 4.81
CA TYR A 484 6.62 2.46 5.96
C TYR A 484 5.32 1.64 5.88
N LEU A 485 5.07 0.97 4.76
CA LEU A 485 3.98 0.01 4.58
C LEU A 485 4.48 -1.44 4.56
N PHE A 486 5.75 -1.69 4.92
CA PHE A 486 6.25 -3.03 5.18
C PHE A 486 5.87 -3.44 6.62
N PRO A 487 5.16 -4.56 6.79
CA PRO A 487 4.56 -4.88 8.09
C PRO A 487 5.60 -5.39 9.11
N VAL A 488 6.78 -5.82 8.67
CA VAL A 488 7.94 -6.18 9.50
C VAL A 488 8.35 -5.08 10.49
N PHE A 489 8.03 -3.81 10.21
CA PHE A 489 8.40 -2.69 11.08
C PHE A 489 7.42 -2.43 12.23
N ASP A 490 6.26 -3.12 12.25
CA ASP A 490 5.21 -3.04 13.28
C ASP A 490 4.84 -1.59 13.65
N LEU A 491 4.77 -0.72 12.64
CA LEU A 491 4.61 0.73 12.80
C LEU A 491 3.28 1.10 13.45
N SER A 492 2.19 0.44 13.07
CA SER A 492 0.86 0.69 13.65
C SER A 492 0.83 0.46 15.16
N LYS A 493 1.55 -0.54 15.68
CA LYS A 493 1.69 -0.77 17.12
C LYS A 493 2.54 0.30 17.80
N LYS A 494 3.63 0.74 17.17
CA LYS A 494 4.45 1.87 17.68
C LYS A 494 3.63 3.15 17.78
N ILE A 495 2.84 3.46 16.75
CA ILE A 495 1.95 4.63 16.72
C ILE A 495 0.84 4.50 17.77
N THR A 496 0.26 3.31 17.95
CA THR A 496 -0.72 3.03 19.00
C THR A 496 -0.17 3.40 20.38
N LYS A 497 1.09 3.02 20.69
CA LYS A 497 1.72 3.40 21.96
C LYS A 497 1.86 4.91 22.11
N ILE A 498 2.20 5.63 21.04
CA ILE A 498 2.31 7.10 21.06
C ILE A 498 0.94 7.74 21.32
N ALA A 499 -0.10 7.30 20.60
CA ALA A 499 -1.47 7.82 20.73
C ALA A 499 -2.05 7.62 22.15
N LEU A 500 -1.64 6.55 22.83
CA LEU A 500 -2.09 6.23 24.20
C LEU A 500 -1.24 6.91 25.30
N SER A 501 0.05 7.17 25.07
CA SER A 501 0.98 7.63 26.11
C SER A 501 1.41 9.10 26.01
N GLN A 502 1.24 9.73 24.85
CA GLN A 502 1.67 11.10 24.60
C GLN A 502 0.46 11.97 24.18
N SER A 503 0.50 12.60 23.00
CA SER A 503 -0.59 13.41 22.47
C SER A 503 -1.16 12.85 21.16
N ALA A 504 -2.46 13.07 20.95
CA ALA A 504 -3.13 12.72 19.70
C ALA A 504 -2.58 13.52 18.50
N GLU A 505 -2.17 14.77 18.73
CA GLU A 505 -1.55 15.61 17.70
C GLU A 505 -0.21 15.03 17.21
N GLN A 506 0.64 14.54 18.11
CA GLN A 506 1.89 13.87 17.72
C GLN A 506 1.63 12.57 16.95
N ALA A 507 0.59 11.80 17.31
CA ALA A 507 0.19 10.63 16.56
C ALA A 507 -0.31 11.02 15.15
N ASN A 508 -1.13 12.08 15.06
CA ASN A 508 -1.60 12.64 13.80
C ASN A 508 -0.44 13.07 12.89
N ASP A 509 0.53 13.81 13.42
CA ASP A 509 1.74 14.23 12.70
C ASP A 509 2.49 13.03 12.12
N LEU A 510 2.76 12.02 12.96
CA LEU A 510 3.52 10.84 12.54
C LEU A 510 2.78 10.05 11.47
N ILE A 511 1.46 9.84 11.64
CA ILE A 511 0.61 9.18 10.64
C ILE A 511 0.64 9.97 9.32
N GLY A 512 0.50 11.30 9.39
CA GLY A 512 0.55 12.18 8.21
C GLY A 512 1.90 12.14 7.49
N GLN A 513 3.02 12.10 8.23
CA GLN A 513 4.36 11.98 7.65
C GLN A 513 4.58 10.61 6.98
N ILE A 514 4.10 9.52 7.59
CA ILE A 514 4.14 8.17 6.98
C ILE A 514 3.35 8.14 5.66
N ILE A 515 2.14 8.70 5.66
CA ILE A 515 1.30 8.78 4.46
C ILE A 515 2.03 9.58 3.37
N ARG A 516 2.59 10.75 3.71
CA ARG A 516 3.38 11.58 2.78
C ARG A 516 4.56 10.83 2.19
N ALA A 517 5.32 10.11 3.02
CA ALA A 517 6.47 9.31 2.58
C ALA A 517 6.05 8.17 1.64
N SER A 518 4.86 7.58 1.87
CA SER A 518 4.38 6.40 1.14
C SER A 518 3.60 6.73 -0.14
N ARG A 519 3.14 7.98 -0.31
CA ARG A 519 2.43 8.48 -1.51
C ARG A 519 3.32 8.61 -2.75
N ARG A 520 4.65 8.61 -2.61
CA ARG A 520 5.64 8.88 -3.69
C ARG A 520 5.36 10.22 -4.41
N PRO A 521 5.49 11.36 -3.72
CA PRO A 521 5.25 12.68 -4.31
C PRO A 521 6.16 12.96 -5.52
N ALA A 522 5.66 13.75 -6.47
CA ALA A 522 6.24 13.94 -7.81
C ALA A 522 7.67 14.50 -7.87
N GLU A 523 8.21 15.04 -6.77
CA GLU A 523 9.54 15.67 -6.76
C GLU A 523 10.42 15.23 -5.59
N ARG A 524 9.98 14.26 -4.78
CA ARG A 524 10.70 13.86 -3.56
C ARG A 524 10.80 12.35 -3.42
N ALA A 525 11.94 11.91 -2.92
CA ALA A 525 12.31 10.50 -2.73
C ALA A 525 13.13 10.32 -1.44
N ASP A 526 13.45 9.07 -1.11
CA ASP A 526 14.30 8.66 0.01
C ASP A 526 13.86 9.23 1.37
N PHE A 527 12.54 9.21 1.61
CA PHE A 527 11.98 9.70 2.87
C PHE A 527 12.51 8.90 4.06
N ARG A 528 12.97 9.59 5.11
CA ARG A 528 13.22 9.00 6.43
C ARG A 528 12.58 9.78 7.55
N LEU A 529 11.92 9.05 8.44
CA LEU A 529 11.19 9.57 9.59
C LEU A 529 12.03 9.44 10.85
N TYR A 530 12.12 10.55 11.57
CA TYR A 530 12.77 10.67 12.86
C TYR A 530 11.79 11.25 13.87
N ILE A 531 12.02 11.02 15.16
CA ILE A 531 11.23 11.67 16.22
C ILE A 531 11.25 13.20 16.05
N GLU A 532 12.38 13.73 15.62
CA GLU A 532 12.60 15.15 15.42
C GLU A 532 12.01 15.68 14.10
N GLY A 533 11.55 14.83 13.17
CA GLY A 533 10.99 15.29 11.89
C GLY A 533 11.24 14.31 10.73
N ILE A 534 11.42 14.85 9.52
CA ILE A 534 11.56 14.04 8.30
C ILE A 534 12.73 14.54 7.46
N THR A 535 13.43 13.62 6.80
CA THR A 535 14.39 13.93 5.73
C THR A 535 13.93 13.31 4.43
N TYR A 536 14.36 13.88 3.31
CA TYR A 536 14.10 13.39 1.95
C TYR A 536 15.03 14.08 0.96
N ILE A 537 15.14 13.50 -0.23
CA ILE A 537 15.69 14.18 -1.40
C ILE A 537 14.58 14.97 -2.08
N GLU A 538 14.87 16.22 -2.46
CA GLU A 538 14.00 17.09 -3.25
C GLU A 538 14.70 17.45 -4.58
N PHE A 539 14.07 17.13 -5.71
CA PHE A 539 14.63 17.44 -7.02
C PHE A 539 14.34 18.89 -7.40
N SER A 540 15.36 19.74 -7.33
CA SER A 540 15.29 21.19 -7.61
C SER A 540 15.46 21.54 -9.10
N GLY A 541 15.69 20.55 -9.96
CA GLY A 541 15.85 20.73 -11.41
C GLY A 541 15.92 19.41 -12.16
N LYS A 542 16.40 19.44 -13.41
CA LYS A 542 16.57 18.24 -14.26
C LYS A 542 17.76 17.38 -13.84
N GLU A 543 18.86 18.02 -13.47
CA GLU A 543 20.14 17.36 -13.18
C GLU A 543 20.60 17.55 -11.72
N THR A 544 19.78 18.17 -10.88
CA THR A 544 20.17 18.45 -9.50
C THR A 544 19.07 18.12 -8.51
N PHE A 545 19.50 17.83 -7.29
CA PHE A 545 18.65 17.63 -6.14
C PHE A 545 19.26 18.27 -4.89
N GLN A 546 18.46 18.37 -3.83
CA GLN A 546 18.89 18.80 -2.51
C GLN A 546 18.48 17.75 -1.49
N ILE A 547 19.25 17.63 -0.42
CA ILE A 547 18.84 16.87 0.76
C ILE A 547 18.18 17.85 1.71
N VAL A 548 17.00 17.47 2.17
CA VAL A 548 16.15 18.31 2.99
C VAL A 548 15.94 17.65 4.34
N PHE A 549 16.03 18.43 5.40
CA PHE A 549 15.57 18.06 6.74
C PHE A 549 14.46 19.04 7.15
N GLU A 550 13.24 18.54 7.36
CA GLU A 550 12.13 19.29 7.97
C GLU A 550 11.99 18.83 9.42
N LEU A 551 12.54 19.61 10.35
CA LEU A 551 12.71 19.23 11.76
C LEU A 551 11.89 20.13 12.68
N LYS A 552 11.45 19.59 13.81
CA LYS A 552 10.76 20.30 14.88
C LYS A 552 11.76 21.21 15.60
N LYS A 553 11.48 22.51 15.64
CA LYS A 553 12.33 23.56 16.22
C LYS A 553 12.66 23.30 17.68
N GLN A 554 11.67 22.84 18.45
CA GLN A 554 11.81 22.55 19.88
C GLN A 554 12.73 21.36 20.17
N SER A 555 12.95 20.49 19.17
CA SER A 555 13.78 19.29 19.29
C SER A 555 15.28 19.56 19.06
N LEU A 556 15.65 20.78 18.65
CA LEU A 556 17.01 21.10 18.23
C LEU A 556 17.50 22.37 18.93
N ASN A 557 18.48 22.19 19.82
CA ASN A 557 19.23 23.29 20.40
C ASN A 557 20.42 23.59 19.49
N LEU A 558 20.14 24.14 18.31
CA LEU A 558 21.14 24.41 17.28
C LEU A 558 21.44 25.91 17.17
N GLU A 559 22.71 26.27 17.28
CA GLU A 559 23.19 27.49 16.65
C GLU A 559 23.15 27.27 15.13
N LEU A 560 22.35 28.07 14.41
CA LEU A 560 22.10 27.92 12.97
C LEU A 560 23.30 28.33 12.09
N ALA A 561 24.48 28.48 12.67
CA ALA A 561 25.72 28.78 11.97
C ALA A 561 26.45 27.48 11.58
N ASP A 562 27.09 27.49 10.41
CA ASP A 562 27.96 26.39 9.94
C ASP A 562 27.29 25.01 9.83
N LEU A 563 26.02 24.99 9.40
CA LEU A 563 25.31 23.76 9.07
C LEU A 563 25.83 23.18 7.74
N THR A 564 26.13 21.89 7.75
CA THR A 564 26.45 21.13 6.54
C THR A 564 25.71 19.81 6.52
N ILE A 565 25.54 19.22 5.33
CA ILE A 565 24.96 17.91 5.15
C ILE A 565 26.01 17.02 4.48
N SER A 566 26.33 15.89 5.12
CA SER A 566 27.15 14.85 4.51
C SER A 566 26.27 13.94 3.68
N PHE A 567 26.70 13.65 2.45
CA PHE A 567 26.10 12.66 1.56
C PHE A 567 27.22 11.94 0.83
N ASN A 568 27.23 10.61 0.91
CA ASN A 568 28.24 9.78 0.25
C ASN A 568 29.68 10.19 0.57
N ALA A 569 29.94 10.48 1.85
CA ALA A 569 31.23 10.99 2.34
C ALA A 569 31.67 12.35 1.77
N LYS A 570 30.83 13.05 0.99
CA LYS A 570 31.01 14.44 0.60
C LYS A 570 30.16 15.36 1.47
N THR A 571 30.68 16.54 1.78
CA THR A 571 29.99 17.51 2.63
C THR A 571 29.52 18.71 1.81
N TYR A 572 28.25 19.06 1.98
CA TYR A 572 27.58 20.15 1.29
C TYR A 572 27.20 21.24 2.28
N LYS A 573 27.40 22.50 1.91
CA LYS A 573 26.86 23.63 2.70
C LYS A 573 25.35 23.50 2.80
N ALA A 574 24.78 23.85 3.94
CA ALA A 574 23.33 23.86 4.13
C ALA A 574 22.83 25.25 4.52
N SER A 575 21.64 25.59 4.05
CA SER A 575 20.88 26.76 4.49
C SER A 575 19.70 26.33 5.35
N SER A 576 19.32 27.14 6.32
CA SER A 576 18.14 26.89 7.14
C SER A 576 17.11 28.01 7.00
N LYS A 577 15.82 27.66 7.05
CA LYS A 577 14.69 28.59 7.07
C LYS A 577 13.60 28.09 7.99
N ILE A 578 12.96 29.02 8.71
CA ILE A 578 11.79 28.72 9.54
C ILE A 578 10.59 28.62 8.60
N VAL A 579 9.91 27.47 8.57
CA VAL A 579 8.75 27.24 7.70
C VAL A 579 7.46 27.67 8.39
N ASN A 580 7.36 27.40 9.69
CA ASN A 580 6.27 27.83 10.56
C ASN A 580 6.79 27.97 12.00
N THR A 581 5.91 28.23 12.96
CA THR A 581 6.28 28.44 14.38
C THR A 581 7.14 27.31 14.96
N ASP A 582 6.94 26.08 14.49
CA ASP A 582 7.48 24.88 15.11
C ASP A 582 8.39 24.05 14.19
N THR A 583 8.56 24.44 12.93
CA THR A 583 9.32 23.67 11.93
C THR A 583 10.44 24.49 11.31
N ILE A 584 11.64 23.93 11.31
CA ILE A 584 12.80 24.41 10.55
C ILE A 584 13.07 23.49 9.36
N LYS A 585 13.26 24.09 8.18
CA LYS A 585 13.70 23.37 6.98
C LYS A 585 15.17 23.68 6.76
N ILE A 586 16.00 22.65 6.68
CA ILE A 586 17.43 22.72 6.38
C ILE A 586 17.65 22.05 5.03
N GLU A 587 18.28 22.74 4.11
CA GLU A 587 18.43 22.33 2.70
C GLU A 587 19.91 22.36 2.34
N SER A 588 20.43 21.28 1.74
CA SER A 588 21.78 21.29 1.19
C SER A 588 21.88 22.25 -0.01
N ALA A 589 23.10 22.64 -0.37
CA ALA A 589 23.40 23.12 -1.71
C ALA A 589 22.96 22.08 -2.76
N ALA A 590 22.70 22.53 -3.99
CA ALA A 590 22.35 21.65 -5.09
C ALA A 590 23.45 20.62 -5.35
N ILE A 591 23.06 19.36 -5.48
CA ILE A 591 23.91 18.18 -5.71
C ILE A 591 23.59 17.65 -7.10
N ASP A 592 24.62 17.28 -7.87
CA ASP A 592 24.43 16.64 -9.18
C ASP A 592 23.75 15.27 -9.00
N MET A 593 22.70 15.03 -9.78
CA MET A 593 21.95 13.77 -9.77
C MET A 593 22.82 12.54 -10.08
N ARG A 594 23.94 12.70 -10.79
CA ARG A 594 24.94 11.65 -11.01
C ARG A 594 25.47 11.08 -9.69
N GLU A 595 25.49 11.88 -8.62
CA GLU A 595 25.91 11.46 -7.28
C GLU A 595 24.94 10.53 -6.57
N LEU A 596 23.71 10.34 -7.11
CA LEU A 596 22.82 9.28 -6.64
C LEU A 596 23.45 7.89 -6.88
N LEU A 597 24.33 7.75 -7.88
CA LEU A 597 25.02 6.50 -8.17
C LEU A 597 26.38 6.46 -7.45
N VAL A 598 26.36 6.09 -6.17
CA VAL A 598 27.46 6.38 -5.22
C VAL A 598 28.73 5.58 -5.49
N SER A 599 28.64 4.28 -5.69
CA SER A 599 29.81 3.42 -5.88
C SER A 599 29.33 2.02 -6.22
N TYR A 600 29.72 1.54 -7.39
CA TYR A 600 29.77 0.12 -7.71
C TYR A 600 31.10 -0.37 -7.11
N PRO A 601 31.11 -1.33 -6.15
CA PRO A 601 30.34 -2.57 -6.16
C PRO A 601 29.28 -2.72 -5.04
N ARG A 602 28.42 -3.72 -5.23
CA ARG A 602 27.18 -4.10 -4.52
C ARG A 602 27.16 -4.03 -2.98
N ASP A 603 28.29 -4.14 -2.28
CA ASP A 603 28.34 -4.19 -0.81
C ASP A 603 27.86 -2.89 -0.13
N GLU A 604 27.65 -1.82 -0.90
CA GLU A 604 27.17 -0.53 -0.38
C GLU A 604 25.83 -0.07 -0.97
N VAL A 605 25.23 -0.79 -1.92
CA VAL A 605 23.93 -0.40 -2.52
C VAL A 605 22.79 -0.52 -1.49
N PHE A 606 22.91 -1.50 -0.59
CA PHE A 606 22.04 -1.64 0.57
C PHE A 606 22.55 -0.90 1.80
N LYS A 607 23.71 -0.23 1.81
CA LYS A 607 23.96 0.71 2.90
C LYS A 607 23.06 1.90 2.62
N LEU A 608 21.91 1.97 3.30
CA LEU A 608 21.06 3.17 3.38
C LEU A 608 21.93 4.41 3.20
N ARG A 609 21.79 5.10 2.05
CA ARG A 609 22.58 6.30 1.74
C ARG A 609 22.66 7.17 2.97
N LYS A 610 23.86 7.36 3.50
CA LYS A 610 23.99 7.98 4.80
C LYS A 610 24.01 9.48 4.60
N TYR A 611 22.85 10.11 4.81
CA TYR A 611 22.77 11.54 4.95
C TYR A 611 22.95 11.90 6.42
N GLU A 612 23.93 12.73 6.75
CA GLU A 612 24.16 13.19 8.14
C GLU A 612 24.08 14.70 8.18
N LEU A 613 23.25 15.24 9.07
CA LEU A 613 23.24 16.66 9.38
C LEU A 613 24.40 16.96 10.35
N LEU A 614 25.20 17.97 10.04
CA LEU A 614 26.39 18.36 10.78
C LEU A 614 26.27 19.81 11.23
N ALA A 615 26.70 20.10 12.47
CA ALA A 615 26.91 21.45 12.97
C ALA A 615 28.35 21.60 13.46
N GLY A 616 29.11 22.52 12.86
CA GLY A 616 30.55 22.68 13.17
C GLY A 616 31.34 21.38 12.98
N GLY A 617 30.93 20.54 12.01
CA GLY A 617 31.54 19.22 11.74
C GLY A 617 31.08 18.06 12.64
N ASN A 618 30.22 18.30 13.62
CA ASN A 618 29.69 17.24 14.51
C ASN A 618 28.33 16.73 14.02
N VAL A 619 28.15 15.40 14.01
CA VAL A 619 26.88 14.76 13.61
C VAL A 619 25.77 15.08 14.62
N ILE A 620 24.71 15.68 14.12
CA ILE A 620 23.44 15.84 14.84
C ILE A 620 22.72 14.50 14.77
N ARG A 621 22.58 13.86 15.92
CA ARG A 621 21.94 12.54 16.02
C ARG A 621 20.44 12.70 16.02
N LEU A 622 19.80 12.24 14.95
CA LEU A 622 18.35 12.10 14.86
C LEU A 622 17.94 10.68 15.26
N GLN A 623 16.81 10.54 15.93
CA GLN A 623 16.29 9.26 16.37
C GLN A 623 15.34 8.67 15.33
N ASP A 624 15.84 7.68 14.58
CA ASP A 624 15.11 7.01 13.50
C ASP A 624 13.93 6.16 14.04
N TYR A 625 12.73 6.34 13.49
CA TYR A 625 11.54 5.54 13.82
C TYR A 625 11.63 4.08 13.34
N LEU A 626 12.40 3.84 12.29
CA LEU A 626 12.64 2.52 11.71
C LEU A 626 13.83 1.81 12.34
N ARG A 627 14.57 2.40 13.31
CA ARG A 627 15.65 1.66 13.98
C ARG A 627 15.09 0.40 14.62
N VAL A 628 15.28 -0.68 13.87
CA VAL A 628 14.87 -2.02 14.20
C VAL A 628 15.73 -2.45 15.38
N ASP A 629 15.18 -3.31 16.24
CA ASP A 629 15.91 -4.02 17.29
C ASP A 629 17.35 -4.37 16.82
N PRO A 630 18.41 -4.15 17.63
CA PRO A 630 19.79 -4.48 17.30
C PRO A 630 20.04 -5.90 16.74
N LYS A 631 19.09 -6.82 16.88
CA LYS A 631 19.11 -8.16 16.25
C LYS A 631 18.86 -8.17 14.74
N LEU A 632 18.30 -7.10 14.19
CA LEU A 632 17.99 -6.92 12.76
C LEU A 632 19.05 -6.11 12.00
N LYS A 633 20.33 -6.23 12.40
CA LYS A 633 21.48 -5.54 11.77
C LYS A 633 21.65 -5.77 10.26
N TYR A 634 20.93 -6.72 9.67
CA TYR A 634 21.05 -7.12 8.26
C TYR A 634 19.99 -6.50 7.33
N TYR A 635 19.05 -5.69 7.83
CA TYR A 635 17.83 -5.34 7.08
C TYR A 635 17.73 -3.88 6.62
N LEU A 636 18.83 -3.12 6.61
CA LEU A 636 18.83 -1.73 6.16
C LEU A 636 19.98 -1.42 5.22
#